data_AF-A0A7C7KUW3-F1
#
_entry.id   AF-A0A7C7KUW3-F1
#
_cell.length_a   1.000
_cell.length_b   1.000
_cell.length_c   1.000
_cell.angle_alpha   90.00
_cell.angle_beta   90.00
_cell.angle_gamma   90.00
#
_symmetry.space_group_name_H-M   'P 1'
#
loop_
_entity.id
_entity.type
_entity.pdbx_description
1 polymer ?
#
loop_
_entity_poly.entity_id
_entity_poly.type
_entity_poly.pdbx_seq_one_letter_code
_entity_poly.pdbx_strand_id
1 'polypeptide(L)' 'MTSVEDVVADLRKVVDPELGRDIVSLGMVRSE' A
#
# COMPACT_ATOMS: atom_id res chain seq x y z
N MET A 1 0.52 -17.10 10.21
CA MET A 1 0.82 -15.78 10.77
C MET A 1 1.00 -14.85 9.59
N THR A 2 0.15 -13.84 9.46
CA THR A 2 0.30 -12.84 8.39
C THR A 2 1.35 -11.82 8.85
N SER A 3 2.37 -11.60 8.03
CA SER A 3 3.41 -10.61 8.32
C SER A 3 2.96 -9.21 7.90
N VAL A 4 3.61 -8.17 8.45
CA VAL A 4 3.41 -6.79 7.99
C VAL A 4 3.77 -6.66 6.51
N GLU A 5 4.78 -7.39 6.05
CA GLU A 5 5.22 -7.42 4.66
C GLU A 5 4.13 -7.96 3.72
N ASP A 6 3.39 -9.00 4.14
CA ASP A 6 2.27 -9.55 3.37
C ASP A 6 1.15 -8.51 3.22
N VAL A 7 0.83 -7.78 4.29
CA VAL A 7 -0.21 -6.72 4.27
C VAL A 7 0.22 -5.57 3.36
N VAL A 8 1.48 -5.13 3.47
CA VAL A 8 2.01 -4.04 2.63
C VAL A 8 2.02 -4.46 1.15
N ALA A 9 2.35 -5.72 0.85
CA ALA A 9 2.32 -6.24 -0.51
C ALA A 9 0.90 -6.23 -1.11
N ASP A 10 -0.14 -6.54 -0.31
CA ASP A 10 -1.53 -6.44 -0.76
C ASP A 10 -1.99 -4.99 -0.92
N LEU A 11 -1.61 -4.09 -0.02
CA LEU A 11 -1.98 -2.66 -0.11
C LEU A 11 -1.37 -1.98 -1.34
N ARG A 12 -0.20 -2.43 -1.82
CA ARG A 12 0.39 -1.95 -3.09
C ARG A 12 -0.48 -2.25 -4.33
N LYS A 13 -1.47 -3.15 -4.23
CA LYS A 13 -2.42 -3.43 -5.32
C LYS A 13 -3.55 -2.40 -5.38
N VAL A 14 -3.73 -1.60 -4.33
CA VAL A 14 -4.72 -0.53 -4.27
C VAL A 14 -4.12 0.71 -4.92
N VAL A 15 -4.61 1.01 -6.12
CA VAL A 15 -4.16 2.14 -6.94
C VAL A 15 -5.12 3.31 -6.77
N ASP A 16 -4.56 4.49 -6.54
CA ASP A 16 -5.32 5.73 -6.59
C ASP A 16 -5.70 6.03 -8.06
N PRO A 17 -7.00 6.19 -8.38
CA PRO A 17 -7.46 6.34 -9.76
C PRO A 17 -7.11 7.70 -10.37
N GLU A 18 -6.86 8.73 -9.56
CA GLU A 18 -6.53 10.08 -10.04
C GLU A 18 -5.04 10.20 -10.33
N LEU A 19 -4.20 9.55 -9.53
CA LEU A 19 -2.74 9.64 -9.59
C LEU A 19 -2.10 8.44 -10.29
N GLY A 20 -2.84 7.34 -10.50
CA GLY A 20 -2.37 6.12 -11.16
C GLY A 20 -1.26 5.41 -10.39
N ARG A 21 -1.14 5.64 -9.08
CA ARG A 21 -0.07 5.13 -8.22
C ARG A 21 -0.63 4.48 -6.97
N ASP A 22 0.08 3.49 -6.44
CA ASP A 22 -0.39 2.77 -5.26
C ASP A 22 -0.32 3.61 -3.98
N ILE A 23 -1.26 3.35 -3.08
CA ILE A 23 -1.44 4.12 -1.83
C ILE A 23 -0.23 4.00 -0.89
N VAL A 24 0.56 2.92 -0.99
CA VAL A 24 1.77 2.72 -0.17
C VAL A 24 2.88 3.65 -0.69
N SER A 25 3.12 3.68 -2.00
CA SER A 25 4.07 4.59 -2.62
C SER A 25 3.69 6.06 -2.47
N LEU A 26 2.41 6.36 -2.31
CA LEU A 26 1.92 7.71 -2.02
C LEU A 26 2.11 8.12 -0.55
N GLY A 27 2.59 7.21 0.31
CA GLY A 27 2.78 7.48 1.74
C GLY A 27 1.47 7.64 2.52
N MET A 28 0.34 7.18 1.95
CA MET A 28 -0.97 7.20 2.61
C MET A 28 -1.08 6.17 3.72
N VAL A 29 -0.24 5.14 3.69
CA VAL A 29 -0.12 4.12 4.74
C VAL A 29 1.19 4.36 5.49
N ARG A 30 1.10 4.60 6.78
CA ARG A 30 2.27 4.70 7.67
C ARG A 30 2.48 3.35 8.36
N SER A 31 3.63 2.73 8.11
CA SER A 31 4.12 1.58 8.85
C SER A 31 5.10 2.09 9.91
N GLU A 32 4.57 2.51 11.06
CA GLU A 32 5.36 2.80 12.26
C GLU A 32 5.37 1.59 13.19
#